data_AF-A0A947TEV4-F1
#
_entry.id   AF-A0A947TEV4-F1
#
_cell.length_a   1.000
_cell.length_b   1.000
_cell.length_c   1.000
_cell.angle_alpha   90.00
_cell.angle_beta   90.00
_cell.angle_gamma   90.00
#
_symmetry.space_group_name_H-M   'P 1'
#
loop_
_entity.id
_entity.type
_entity.pdbx_description
1 polymer ?
#
loop_
_entity_poly.entity_id
_entity_poly.type
_entity_poly.pdbx_seq_one_letter_code
_entity_poly.pdbx_strand_id
1 'polypeptide(L)'
;RNELSQLFVVRRETTPSPQPERRLDRARLFIESGRVEAAIEEVSKLPGADNAADWIADAQRYAATQQALDLIETSAVLEPRMLRDGVGNRIEQVSPAVAPEA
;
A
#
# COMPACT_ATOMS: atom_id res chain seq x y z
N ARG A 1 1.09 49.38 -16.68
CA ARG A 1 1.07 48.55 -17.91
C ARG A 1 0.83 47.13 -17.42
N ASN A 2 -0.41 46.65 -17.57
CA ASN A 2 -0.89 45.39 -17.00
C ASN A 2 -0.44 44.20 -17.86
N GLU A 3 0.29 43.27 -17.27
CA GLU A 3 0.61 41.97 -17.88
C GLU A 3 0.23 40.86 -16.89
N LEU A 4 -1.07 40.53 -16.84
CA LEU A 4 -1.62 39.33 -16.19
C LEU A 4 -2.70 38.66 -17.05
N SER A 5 -2.71 38.90 -18.34
CA SER A 5 -3.52 38.11 -19.27
C SER A 5 -2.62 37.05 -19.88
N GLN A 6 -2.76 35.78 -19.50
CA GLN A 6 -2.57 34.56 -20.34
C GLN A 6 -2.31 33.29 -19.49
N LEU A 7 -3.20 32.94 -18.55
CA LEU A 7 -3.13 31.63 -17.87
C LEU A 7 -4.41 30.79 -18.03
N PHE A 8 -5.03 30.82 -19.22
CA PHE A 8 -6.11 29.87 -19.54
C PHE A 8 -5.72 29.02 -20.73
N VAL A 9 -5.38 27.77 -20.42
CA VAL A 9 -5.07 26.69 -21.35
C VAL A 9 -6.41 26.02 -21.70
N VAL A 10 -7.15 26.59 -22.66
CA VAL A 10 -8.36 25.93 -23.21
C VAL A 10 -7.88 24.83 -24.15
N ARG A 11 -8.17 23.56 -23.81
CA ARG A 11 -7.87 22.39 -24.64
C ARG A 11 -9.19 21.72 -25.00
N ARG A 12 -9.25 21.26 -26.25
CA ARG A 12 -10.40 20.57 -26.82
C ARG A 12 -10.72 19.30 -26.02
N GLU A 13 -12.00 19.01 -25.85
CA GLU A 13 -12.57 17.90 -25.08
C GLU A 13 -12.03 16.50 -25.48
N THR A 14 -11.44 16.38 -26.68
CA THR A 14 -10.94 15.12 -27.25
C THR A 14 -9.46 14.83 -27.02
N THR A 15 -8.74 15.68 -26.28
CA THR A 15 -7.39 15.36 -25.78
C THR A 15 -7.52 14.89 -24.33
N PRO A 16 -7.32 13.60 -24.02
CA PRO A 16 -7.33 13.13 -22.64
C PRO A 16 -6.33 13.97 -21.82
N SER A 17 -6.77 14.49 -20.69
CA SER A 17 -5.87 15.10 -19.72
C SER A 17 -4.74 14.11 -19.41
N PRO A 18 -3.47 14.51 -19.24
CA PRO A 18 -2.41 13.60 -18.80
C PRO A 18 -2.56 13.16 -17.33
N GLN A 19 -3.60 13.66 -16.63
CA GLN A 19 -3.83 13.34 -15.23
C GLN A 19 -4.14 11.85 -14.97
N PRO A 20 -4.98 11.14 -15.73
CA PRO A 20 -5.27 9.72 -15.49
C PRO A 20 -4.06 8.81 -15.73
N GLU A 21 -3.30 9.02 -16.81
CA GLU A 21 -2.05 8.27 -17.06
C GLU A 21 -1.07 8.45 -15.91
N ARG A 22 -0.85 9.70 -15.48
CA ARG A 22 0.00 10.01 -14.32
C ARG A 22 -0.51 9.42 -13.01
N ARG A 23 -1.82 9.18 -12.87
CA ARG A 23 -2.40 8.51 -11.69
C ARG A 23 -2.09 7.02 -11.70
N LEU A 24 -2.20 6.37 -12.86
CA LEU A 24 -1.81 4.96 -13.01
C LEU A 24 -0.32 4.75 -12.74
N ASP A 25 0.53 5.63 -13.25
CA ASP A 25 1.98 5.57 -12.97
C ASP A 25 2.26 5.70 -11.46
N ARG A 26 1.57 6.62 -10.76
CA ARG A 26 1.69 6.74 -9.30
C ARG A 26 1.17 5.52 -8.56
N ALA A 27 0.03 4.97 -8.98
CA ALA A 27 -0.52 3.76 -8.38
C ALA A 27 0.47 2.60 -8.49
N ARG A 28 1.14 2.45 -9.65
CA ARG A 28 2.17 1.43 -9.86
C ARG A 28 3.37 1.60 -8.94
N LEU A 29 3.90 2.82 -8.82
CA LEU A 29 4.98 3.14 -7.89
C LEU A 29 4.60 2.84 -6.43
N PHE A 30 3.34 3.07 -6.05
CA PHE A 30 2.86 2.76 -4.71
C PHE A 30 2.79 1.25 -4.45
N ILE A 31 2.35 0.44 -5.42
CA ILE A 31 2.41 -1.02 -5.29
C ILE A 31 3.86 -1.51 -5.18
N GLU A 32 4.76 -1.00 -6.02
CA GLU A 32 6.19 -1.37 -6.02
C GLU A 32 6.89 -1.02 -4.69
N SER A 33 6.41 0.02 -3.99
CA SER A 33 6.90 0.42 -2.67
C SER A 33 6.11 -0.17 -1.50
N GLY A 34 5.16 -1.07 -1.75
CA GLY A 34 4.32 -1.69 -0.71
C GLY A 34 3.22 -0.77 -0.14
N ARG A 35 3.06 0.45 -0.67
CA ARG A 35 2.05 1.42 -0.25
C ARG A 35 0.69 1.17 -0.89
N VAL A 36 0.12 -0.01 -0.65
CA VAL A 36 -1.09 -0.48 -1.34
C VAL A 36 -2.31 0.42 -1.11
N GLU A 37 -2.49 0.99 0.08
CA GLU A 37 -3.59 1.93 0.35
C GLU A 37 -3.51 3.20 -0.51
N ALA A 38 -2.31 3.73 -0.71
CA ALA A 38 -2.10 4.90 -1.57
C ALA A 38 -2.35 4.56 -3.05
N ALA A 39 -2.02 3.33 -3.47
CA ALA A 39 -2.34 2.86 -4.81
C ALA A 39 -3.85 2.76 -5.05
N ILE A 40 -4.60 2.23 -4.07
CA ILE A 40 -6.06 2.17 -4.10
C ILE A 40 -6.66 3.58 -4.25
N GLU A 41 -6.15 4.55 -3.50
CA GLU A 41 -6.62 5.93 -3.56
C GLU A 41 -6.42 6.55 -4.96
N GLU A 42 -5.29 6.28 -5.62
CA GLU A 42 -5.03 6.78 -6.97
C GLU A 42 -5.93 6.13 -8.02
N VAL A 43 -6.12 4.80 -7.95
CA VAL A 43 -7.00 4.08 -8.88
C VAL A 43 -8.47 4.47 -8.70
N SER A 44 -8.92 4.67 -7.45
CA SER A 44 -10.29 5.11 -7.15
C SER A 44 -10.61 6.50 -7.72
N LYS A 45 -9.58 7.31 -8.00
CA LYS A 45 -9.70 8.65 -8.59
C LYS A 45 -9.60 8.65 -10.12
N LEU A 46 -9.45 7.49 -10.76
CA LEU A 46 -9.42 7.39 -12.22
C LEU A 46 -10.82 7.52 -12.81
N PRO A 47 -10.95 8.12 -14.01
CA PRO A 47 -12.16 7.97 -14.81
C PRO A 47 -12.42 6.48 -15.08
N GLY A 48 -13.62 5.99 -14.78
CA GLY A 48 -13.96 4.59 -14.95
C GLY A 48 -13.42 3.65 -13.86
N ALA A 49 -13.13 4.17 -12.66
CA ALA A 49 -12.73 3.39 -11.49
C ALA A 49 -13.69 2.23 -11.16
N ASP A 50 -14.97 2.34 -11.55
CA ASP A 50 -15.95 1.26 -11.42
C ASP A 50 -15.51 -0.03 -12.13
N ASN A 51 -14.78 0.08 -13.25
CA ASN A 51 -14.22 -1.07 -13.96
C ASN A 51 -13.09 -1.77 -13.18
N ALA A 52 -12.55 -1.12 -12.16
CA ALA A 52 -11.49 -1.63 -11.29
C ALA A 52 -12.01 -2.06 -9.91
N ALA A 53 -13.34 -2.14 -9.70
CA ALA A 53 -13.93 -2.46 -8.41
C ALA A 53 -13.40 -3.77 -7.80
N ASP A 54 -13.28 -4.83 -8.60
CA ASP A 54 -12.75 -6.12 -8.14
C ASP A 54 -11.28 -6.01 -7.72
N TRP A 55 -10.46 -5.30 -8.51
CA TRP A 55 -9.07 -5.04 -8.18
C TRP A 55 -8.93 -4.22 -6.90
N ILE A 56 -9.77 -3.20 -6.71
CA ILE A 56 -9.80 -2.38 -5.48
C ILE A 56 -10.13 -3.27 -4.28
N ALA A 57 -11.14 -4.14 -4.39
CA ALA A 57 -11.54 -5.04 -3.31
C ALA A 57 -10.42 -6.04 -2.95
N ASP A 58 -9.74 -6.60 -3.93
CA ASP A 58 -8.61 -7.50 -3.70
C ASP A 58 -7.42 -6.77 -3.08
N ALA A 59 -7.11 -5.55 -3.54
CA ALA A 59 -6.05 -4.72 -2.98
C ALA A 59 -6.35 -4.34 -1.50
N GLN A 60 -7.61 -4.05 -1.16
CA GLN A 60 -8.04 -3.80 0.21
C GLN A 60 -7.86 -5.04 1.10
N ARG A 61 -8.26 -6.22 0.60
CA ARG A 61 -8.08 -7.49 1.31
C ARG A 61 -6.61 -7.79 1.56
N TYR A 62 -5.77 -7.53 0.56
CA TYR A 62 -4.32 -7.66 0.70
C TYR A 62 -3.76 -6.71 1.76
N ALA A 63 -4.10 -5.42 1.70
CA ALA A 63 -3.63 -4.43 2.67
C ALA A 63 -4.03 -4.80 4.11
N ALA A 64 -5.27 -5.24 4.32
CA ALA A 64 -5.74 -5.71 5.63
C ALA A 64 -4.94 -6.94 6.11
N THR A 65 -4.57 -7.85 5.20
CA THR A 65 -3.74 -9.02 5.54
C THR A 65 -2.34 -8.61 5.96
N GLN A 66 -1.73 -7.66 5.26
CA GLN A 66 -0.41 -7.11 5.63
C GLN A 66 -0.45 -6.44 7.01
N GLN A 67 -1.46 -5.61 7.28
CA GLN A 67 -1.64 -4.97 8.59
C GLN A 67 -1.82 -5.99 9.73
N ALA A 68 -2.58 -7.06 9.48
CA ALA A 68 -2.75 -8.14 10.45
C ALA A 68 -1.41 -8.86 10.72
N LEU A 69 -0.60 -9.08 9.69
CA LEU A 69 0.72 -9.68 9.81
C LEU A 69 1.67 -8.78 10.62
N ASP A 70 1.74 -7.49 10.31
CA ASP A 70 2.56 -6.51 11.03
C ASP A 70 2.17 -6.45 12.51
N LEU A 71 0.87 -6.54 12.82
CA LEU A 71 0.37 -6.58 14.19
C LEU A 71 0.82 -7.85 14.93
N ILE A 72 0.74 -9.01 14.25
CA ILE A 72 1.22 -10.28 14.80
C ILE A 72 2.74 -10.21 15.06
N GLU A 73 3.51 -9.69 14.11
CA GLU A 73 4.97 -9.54 14.23
C GLU A 73 5.35 -8.59 15.38
N THR A 74 4.70 -7.43 15.45
CA THR A 74 4.93 -6.47 16.54
C THR A 74 4.59 -7.07 17.89
N SER A 75 3.46 -7.78 18.00
CA SER A 75 3.05 -8.44 19.24
C SER A 75 4.02 -9.55 19.63
N ALA A 76 4.53 -10.31 18.64
CA ALA A 76 5.51 -11.37 18.84
C ALA A 76 6.84 -10.83 19.38
N VAL A 77 7.31 -9.69 18.87
CA VAL A 77 8.53 -9.03 19.34
C VAL A 77 8.38 -8.52 20.79
N LEU A 78 7.20 -8.02 21.17
CA LEU A 78 6.95 -7.50 22.51
C LEU A 78 6.82 -8.61 23.57
N GLU A 79 6.28 -9.77 23.21
CA GLU A 79 6.08 -10.89 24.14
C GLU A 79 6.67 -12.24 23.65
N PRO A 80 8.01 -12.37 23.53
CA PRO A 80 8.68 -13.57 23.02
C PRO A 80 8.29 -14.88 23.73
N ARG A 81 7.98 -14.80 25.02
CA ARG A 81 7.68 -15.97 25.88
C ARG A 81 6.31 -16.59 25.61
N MET A 82 5.45 -15.88 24.90
CA MET A 82 4.07 -16.30 24.61
C MET A 82 3.92 -16.89 23.20
N LEU A 83 5.00 -16.96 22.42
CA LEU A 83 4.97 -17.46 21.05
C LEU A 83 4.55 -18.93 20.97
N ARG A 84 3.73 -19.23 19.95
CA ARG A 84 3.25 -20.58 19.65
C ARG A 84 3.41 -20.90 18.18
N ASP A 85 3.62 -22.17 17.87
CA ASP A 85 3.62 -22.67 16.48
C ASP A 85 2.19 -22.77 15.93
N GLY A 86 2.06 -23.12 14.64
CA GLY A 86 0.76 -23.30 13.99
C GLY A 86 -0.11 -24.44 14.55
N VAL A 87 0.42 -25.27 15.45
CA VAL A 87 -0.26 -26.39 16.11
C VAL A 87 -0.58 -26.05 17.58
N GLY A 88 -0.08 -24.93 18.10
CA GLY A 88 -0.33 -24.40 19.44
C GLY A 88 0.74 -24.71 20.49
N ASN A 89 1.85 -25.36 20.12
CA ASN A 89 2.95 -25.63 21.05
C ASN A 89 3.72 -24.35 21.35
N ARG A 90 4.23 -24.19 22.58
CA ARG A 90 5.06 -23.04 22.96
C ARG A 90 6.39 -23.09 22.19
N ILE A 91 6.77 -21.97 21.58
CA ILE A 91 8.10 -21.79 20.99
C ILE A 91 9.03 -21.23 22.06
N GLU A 92 10.10 -21.96 22.37
CA GLU A 92 11.18 -21.41 23.19
C GLU A 92 12.08 -20.54 22.31
N GLN A 93 11.92 -19.23 22.41
CA GLN A 93 12.82 -18.28 21.76
C GLN A 93 14.01 -18.04 22.68
N VAL A 94 15.18 -18.57 22.30
CA VAL A 94 16.44 -18.30 23.00
C VAL A 94 16.74 -16.80 22.89
N SER A 95 17.14 -16.17 24.01
CA SER A 95 17.50 -14.76 24.01
C SER A 95 18.55 -14.46 22.93
N PRO A 96 18.42 -13.36 22.16
CA PRO A 96 19.41 -12.97 21.13
C PRO A 96 20.83 -12.76 21.66
N ALA A 97 20.99 -12.63 22.99
CA ALA A 97 22.26 -12.44 23.67
C ALA A 97 23.02 -13.75 23.97
N VAL A 98 22.43 -14.92 23.72
CA VAL A 98 23.13 -16.20 23.84
C VAL A 98 23.83 -16.48 22.51
N ALA A 99 25.13 -16.18 22.43
CA ALA A 99 25.94 -16.56 21.28
C ALA A 99 25.95 -18.10 21.14
N PRO A 100 25.96 -18.66 19.92
CA PRO A 100 26.15 -20.09 19.75
C PRO A 100 27.53 -20.47 20.32
N GLU A 101 27.56 -21.39 21.28
CA GLU A 101 28.82 -22.01 21.72
C GLU A 101 29.42 -22.75 20.51
N ALA A 102 30.69 -22.44 20.22
CA ALA A 102 31.47 -23.00 19.12
C ALA A 102 31.94 -24.42 19.41
#